data_AF-A0A1W9W2D1-F1
#
_entry.id   AF-A0A1W9W2D1-F1
#
_cell.length_a   1.000
_cell.length_b   1.000
_cell.length_c   1.000
_cell.angle_alpha   90.00
_cell.angle_beta   90.00
_cell.angle_gamma   90.00
#
_symmetry.space_group_name_H-M   'P 1'
#
loop_
_entity.id
_entity.type
_entity.pdbx_description
1 polymer ?
#
loop_
_entity_poly.entity_id
_entity_poly.type
_entity_poly.pdbx_seq_one_letter_code
_entity_poly.pdbx_strand_id
1 'polypeptide(L)'
;MKKEFLEILMKKDSFPCKLDKKDGEFLKNFFKKDMKFEMDSMNRKKLNDLEFRYVYQEDGIKYILLEEYTFKEGETFLSLENSIGVDYYFNKI
;
A
#
# COMPACT_ATOMS: atom_id res chain seq x y z
N MET A 1 -6.41 17.39 -8.09
CA MET A 1 -5.52 16.26 -8.43
C MET A 1 -4.08 16.44 -7.95
N LYS A 2 -3.13 17.11 -8.63
CA LYS A 2 -1.73 17.19 -8.14
C LYS A 2 -1.58 17.95 -6.80
N LYS A 3 -2.46 18.92 -6.50
CA LYS A 3 -2.48 19.65 -5.21
C LYS A 3 -2.93 18.79 -4.02
N GLU A 4 -4.03 18.06 -4.13
CA GLU A 4 -4.54 17.20 -3.03
C GLU A 4 -3.55 16.07 -2.69
N PHE A 5 -2.87 15.54 -3.72
CA PHE A 5 -1.78 14.59 -3.57
C PHE A 5 -0.64 15.16 -2.69
N LEU A 6 -0.15 16.36 -3.02
CA LEU A 6 0.91 17.02 -2.24
C LEU A 6 0.45 17.37 -0.82
N GLU A 7 -0.81 17.75 -0.64
CA GLU A 7 -1.35 18.03 0.71
C GLU A 7 -1.34 16.80 1.60
N ILE A 8 -1.69 15.61 1.08
CA ILE A 8 -1.61 14.36 1.85
C ILE A 8 -0.15 14.06 2.22
N LEU A 9 0.79 14.24 1.28
CA LEU A 9 2.22 14.03 1.55
C LEU A 9 2.76 14.99 2.61
N MET A 10 2.38 16.26 2.54
CA MET A 10 2.88 17.32 3.43
C MET A 10 2.26 17.30 4.83
N LYS A 11 1.05 16.73 4.98
CA LYS A 11 0.38 16.59 6.29
C LYS A 11 0.96 15.47 7.16
N LYS A 12 1.83 14.62 6.62
CA LYS A 12 2.41 13.49 7.36
C LYS A 12 3.78 13.87 7.89
N ASP A 13 3.82 14.17 9.18
CA ASP A 13 5.04 14.59 9.88
C ASP A 13 5.89 13.40 10.36
N SER A 14 5.38 12.18 10.26
CA SER A 14 6.06 10.97 10.70
C SER A 14 5.87 9.80 9.74
N PHE A 15 6.95 9.04 9.56
CA PHE A 15 7.01 7.85 8.73
C PHE A 15 7.77 6.74 9.48
N PRO A 16 7.37 5.46 9.33
CA PRO A 16 6.17 4.99 8.61
C PRO A 16 4.88 5.33 9.37
N CYS A 17 3.77 5.55 8.65
CA CYS A 17 2.46 5.80 9.25
C CYS A 17 1.34 5.00 8.57
N LYS A 18 0.25 4.75 9.30
CA LYS A 18 -0.99 4.21 8.73
C LYS A 18 -1.84 5.35 8.16
N LEU A 19 -2.39 5.15 6.97
CA LEU A 19 -3.34 6.06 6.34
C LEU A 19 -4.77 5.62 6.63
N ASP A 20 -5.69 6.58 6.57
CA ASP A 20 -7.08 6.20 6.40
C ASP A 20 -7.30 5.60 5.00
N LYS A 21 -8.38 4.84 4.87
CA LYS A 21 -8.69 4.12 3.64
C LYS A 21 -8.83 5.06 2.43
N LYS A 22 -9.41 6.25 2.63
CA LYS A 22 -9.70 7.19 1.55
C LYS A 22 -8.41 7.80 0.99
N ASP A 23 -7.50 8.21 1.86
CA ASP A 23 -6.18 8.73 1.49
C ASP A 23 -5.36 7.64 0.81
N GLY A 24 -5.37 6.42 1.33
CA GLY A 24 -4.68 5.28 0.73
C GLY A 24 -5.17 4.96 -0.69
N GLU A 25 -6.48 4.82 -0.89
CA GLU A 25 -7.09 4.62 -2.21
C GLU A 25 -6.80 5.77 -3.17
N PHE A 26 -6.85 7.02 -2.67
CA PHE A 26 -6.53 8.18 -3.48
C PHE A 26 -5.07 8.16 -3.94
N LEU A 27 -4.11 7.93 -3.03
CA LEU A 27 -2.69 7.87 -3.36
C LEU A 27 -2.37 6.72 -4.32
N LYS A 28 -3.01 5.56 -4.16
CA LYS A 28 -2.83 4.40 -5.05
C LYS A 28 -3.04 4.73 -6.54
N ASN A 29 -3.88 5.71 -6.87
CA ASN A 29 -4.09 6.17 -8.26
C ASN A 29 -2.91 6.92 -8.87
N PHE A 30 -1.98 7.44 -8.06
CA PHE A 30 -0.81 8.20 -8.50
C PHE A 30 0.49 7.39 -8.47
N PHE A 31 0.53 6.35 -7.63
CA PHE A 31 1.71 5.51 -7.46
C PHE A 31 1.71 4.37 -8.47
N LYS A 32 2.90 3.95 -8.92
CA LYS A 32 3.04 2.80 -9.80
C LYS A 32 3.16 1.53 -8.96
N LYS A 33 2.38 0.49 -9.30
CA LYS A 33 2.52 -0.83 -8.68
C LYS A 33 3.93 -1.37 -8.91
N ASP A 34 4.56 -1.85 -7.85
CA ASP A 34 5.91 -2.39 -7.89
C ASP A 34 5.87 -3.87 -8.29
N MET A 35 5.98 -4.13 -9.60
CA MET A 35 5.93 -5.48 -10.15
C MET A 35 7.10 -6.36 -9.65
N LYS A 36 8.23 -5.78 -9.23
CA LYS A 36 9.35 -6.58 -8.69
C LYS A 36 9.03 -7.12 -7.30
N PHE A 37 8.31 -6.35 -6.50
CA PHE A 37 7.82 -6.79 -5.19
C PHE A 37 6.90 -8.02 -5.32
N GLU A 38 6.04 -8.01 -6.33
CA GLU A 38 5.12 -9.11 -6.68
C GLU A 38 5.84 -10.34 -7.25
N MET A 39 6.98 -10.16 -7.93
CA MET A 39 7.80 -11.29 -8.40
C MET A 39 8.67 -11.91 -7.30
N ASP A 40 9.19 -11.10 -6.38
CA ASP A 40 9.96 -11.59 -5.23
C ASP A 40 9.07 -12.37 -4.25
N SER A 41 7.77 -12.02 -4.14
CA SER A 41 6.79 -12.82 -3.40
C SER A 41 6.53 -14.17 -4.06
N MET A 42 6.52 -14.27 -5.41
CA MET A 42 6.33 -15.53 -6.12
C MET A 42 7.40 -16.60 -5.86
N ASN A 43 8.64 -16.19 -5.51
CA ASN A 43 9.71 -17.13 -5.13
C ASN A 43 9.53 -17.70 -3.70
N ARG A 44 8.65 -17.10 -2.88
CA ARG A 44 8.23 -17.61 -1.57
C ARG A 44 6.88 -18.29 -1.75
N LYS A 45 6.88 -19.62 -1.75
CA LYS A 45 5.70 -20.49 -1.93
C LYS A 45 4.42 -19.93 -1.28
N LYS A 46 3.54 -19.37 -2.12
CA LYS A 46 2.07 -19.20 -2.01
C LYS A 46 1.49 -18.97 -0.60
N LEU A 47 1.31 -17.68 -0.28
CA LEU A 47 0.13 -17.11 0.36
C LEU A 47 -0.15 -15.84 -0.43
N ASN A 48 -1.32 -15.80 -1.08
CA ASN A 48 -1.63 -14.99 -2.27
C ASN A 48 -1.43 -13.48 -2.05
N ASP A 49 -1.48 -12.73 -3.16
CA ASP A 49 -1.41 -11.27 -3.32
C ASP A 49 -2.30 -10.46 -2.35
N LEU A 50 -1.95 -10.49 -1.07
CA LEU A 50 -2.67 -9.84 0.03
C LEU A 50 -1.91 -8.61 0.53
N GLU A 51 -0.69 -8.41 0.04
CA GLU A 51 0.08 -7.20 0.21
C GLU A 51 0.56 -6.70 -1.15
N PHE A 52 0.26 -5.44 -1.45
CA PHE A 52 0.72 -4.78 -2.67
C PHE A 52 1.55 -3.55 -2.32
N ARG A 53 2.67 -3.40 -3.04
CA ARG A 53 3.53 -2.22 -2.94
C ARG A 53 3.33 -1.31 -4.15
N TYR A 54 3.19 -0.03 -3.87
CA TYR A 54 3.15 1.03 -4.86
C TYR A 54 4.25 2.04 -4.56
N VAL A 55 4.89 2.56 -5.62
CA VAL A 55 6.04 3.46 -5.53
C VAL A 55 5.76 4.74 -6.32
N TYR A 56 6.09 5.87 -5.71
CA TYR A 56 6.13 7.17 -6.35
C TYR A 56 7.48 7.84 -6.06
N GLN A 57 8.05 8.51 -7.05
CA GLN A 57 9.33 9.19 -6.92
C GLN A 57 9.24 10.58 -7.55
N GLU A 58 9.56 11.60 -6.75
CA GLU A 58 9.62 13.01 -7.18
C GLU A 58 10.77 13.68 -6.44
N ASP A 59 11.56 14.49 -7.14
CA ASP A 59 12.69 15.25 -6.59
C ASP A 59 13.69 14.44 -5.74
N GLY A 60 13.95 13.19 -6.15
CA GLY A 60 14.89 12.31 -5.45
C GLY A 60 14.33 11.65 -4.18
N ILE A 61 13.11 11.99 -3.77
CA ILE A 61 12.41 11.36 -2.65
C ILE A 61 11.59 10.18 -3.15
N LYS A 62 11.70 9.03 -2.49
CA LYS A 62 10.91 7.84 -2.80
C LYS A 62 9.81 7.64 -1.76
N TYR A 63 8.57 7.67 -2.21
CA TYR A 63 7.42 7.34 -1.40
C TYR A 63 6.97 5.90 -1.68
N ILE A 64 6.61 5.19 -0.62
CA ILE A 64 6.12 3.81 -0.67
C ILE A 64 4.76 3.76 -0.02
N LEU A 65 3.77 3.24 -0.75
CA LEU A 65 2.45 2.91 -0.25
C LEU A 65 2.33 1.37 -0.24
N LEU A 66 2.06 0.80 0.92
CA LEU A 66 1.68 -0.59 1.08
C LEU A 66 0.17 -0.68 1.26
N GLU A 67 -0.43 -1.64 0.58
CA GLU A 67 -1.84 -2.02 0.69
C GLU A 67 -1.90 -3.45 1.23
N GLU A 68 -2.49 -3.64 2.39
CA GLU A 68 -2.57 -4.93 3.09
C GLU A 68 -4.03 -5.32 3.33
N TYR A 69 -4.44 -6.50 2.86
CA TYR A 69 -5.79 -7.00 3.04
C TYR A 69 -5.95 -7.66 4.41
N THR A 70 -6.98 -7.25 5.13
CA THR A 70 -7.28 -7.71 6.49
C THR A 70 -8.36 -8.80 6.49
N PHE A 71 -8.31 -9.67 7.49
CA PHE A 71 -9.16 -10.87 7.61
C PHE A 71 -9.79 -10.97 9.00
N LYS A 72 -10.87 -11.74 9.10
CA LYS A 72 -11.43 -12.09 10.41
C LYS A 72 -10.45 -12.97 11.16
N GLU A 73 -10.43 -12.80 12.48
CA GLU A 73 -9.66 -13.68 13.35
C GLU A 73 -10.15 -15.13 13.19
N GLY A 74 -9.21 -16.06 13.02
CA GLY A 74 -9.50 -17.47 12.79
C GLY A 74 -9.87 -17.84 11.35
N GLU A 75 -9.82 -16.91 10.39
CA GLU A 75 -10.00 -17.22 8.97
C GLU A 75 -8.88 -18.16 8.48
N THR A 76 -9.26 -19.35 8.01
CA THR A 76 -8.31 -20.36 7.54
C THR A 76 -8.00 -20.23 6.07
N PHE A 77 -8.84 -19.53 5.29
CA PHE A 77 -8.68 -19.37 3.85
C PHE A 77 -8.43 -17.90 3.48
N LEU A 78 -7.15 -17.52 3.43
CA LEU A 78 -6.73 -16.16 3.08
C LEU A 78 -6.76 -15.94 1.56
N SER A 79 -7.77 -15.19 1.10
CA SER A 79 -7.97 -14.79 -0.30
C SER A 79 -8.53 -13.35 -0.38
N LEU A 80 -8.35 -12.66 -1.51
CA LEU A 80 -8.95 -11.33 -1.69
C LEU A 80 -10.48 -11.35 -1.53
N GLU A 81 -11.13 -12.42 -1.98
CA GLU A 81 -12.58 -12.63 -1.87
C GLU A 81 -13.05 -12.73 -0.41
N ASN A 82 -12.21 -13.28 0.47
CA ASN A 82 -12.51 -13.46 1.89
C ASN A 82 -12.03 -12.29 2.76
N SER A 83 -11.43 -11.26 2.16
CA SER A 83 -10.95 -10.10 2.90
C SER A 83 -12.12 -9.28 3.46
N ILE A 84 -11.96 -8.74 4.67
CA ILE A 84 -12.97 -7.88 5.32
C ILE A 84 -12.63 -6.39 5.23
N GLY A 85 -11.44 -6.07 4.77
CA GLY A 85 -10.94 -4.71 4.76
C GLY A 85 -9.55 -4.62 4.16
N VAL A 86 -9.09 -3.39 4.05
CA VAL A 86 -7.76 -3.07 3.53
C VAL A 86 -7.18 -1.95 4.38
N ASP A 87 -5.93 -2.15 4.79
CA ASP A 87 -5.12 -1.17 5.48
C ASP A 87 -4.08 -0.60 4.52
N TYR A 88 -3.81 0.70 4.65
CA TYR A 88 -2.79 1.39 3.88
C TYR A 88 -1.70 1.91 4.79
N TYR A 89 -0.46 1.56 4.47
CA TYR A 89 0.72 2.05 5.19
C TYR A 89 1.58 2.87 4.26
N PHE A 90 2.12 3.96 4.79
CA PHE A 90 2.82 4.95 4.01
C PHE A 90 4.19 5.24 4.58
N ASN A 91 5.19 5.23 3.71
CA ASN A 91 6.58 5.44 4.06
C ASN A 91 7.27 6.38 3.07
N LYS A 92 8.33 7.04 3.54
CA LYS A 92 9.17 7.96 2.78
C LYS A 92 10.64 7.56 2.99
N ILE A 93 11.37 7.36 1.90
CA ILE A 93 12.78 6.93 1.86
C ILE A 93 13.59 7.88 0.98
#